data_AF-A0A3Q9RGE6-F1
#
_entry.id   AF-A0A3Q9RGE6-F1
#
_cell.length_a   1.000
_cell.length_b   1.000
_cell.length_c   1.000
_cell.angle_alpha   90.00
_cell.angle_beta   90.00
_cell.angle_gamma   90.00
#
_symmetry.space_group_name_H-M   'P 1'
#
loop_
_entity.id
_entity.type
_entity.pdbx_description
1 polymer ?
#
loop_
_entity_poly.entity_id
_entity_poly.type
_entity_poly.pdbx_seq_one_letter_code
_entity_poly.pdbx_strand_id
1 'polypeptide(L)'
;MFLITKHQWRSVRSHSHKRVLIIGAGVAGTRVADQIISTKELDYTPIGFIDDDPKKQNLEILGIPVLGERADIKNVINRNKITDIIIAMPSVHQSEIREIVNVCKKTKANVKILPPIEKVIKGKISFHEIRDINLKDLIGREIIQPTERLKEYLFNKCVLITGAGGSIGSELAMQVAQCEPKSLTLLGHGENSIFNIGLRIKEKFPHVKTNLIITDIQDKHLIEQAFRQYRPHIVFHAAAHKHVPLMELNERAAVQNNIFGTKILAQASKKFGAERFVLISTDKAVHPVNIMGMTKRIGEMIIQYYSTESSTKFSIVRFGNVLESSGSVIPIFKHQIESGGPVTVTHPDMVRYFMTIPEAVQLVLEAGALSEGGEVFVLDMGEPVRIDDLAKNLIRLYGYEPGVDIPIQYTGIRPGEKLNETLFYENEKIGPTPHPNIVIAIPLNNQVPHLLMNIEQLERTLLQSSGNIRPILMEIIQNQLEF
;
A
#
# COMPACT_ATOMS: atom_id res chain seq x y z
N MET A 1 -1.33 9.75 53.14
CA MET A 1 -2.73 9.51 52.73
C MET A 1 -3.33 10.85 52.35
N PHE A 2 -3.20 11.23 51.07
CA PHE A 2 -3.86 12.41 50.49
C PHE A 2 -4.27 12.01 49.08
N LEU A 3 -5.58 11.83 48.89
CA LEU A 3 -6.23 11.55 47.62
C LEU A 3 -6.30 12.85 46.82
N ILE A 4 -5.49 12.95 45.77
CA ILE A 4 -5.64 14.00 44.75
C ILE A 4 -6.53 13.40 43.65
N THR A 5 -7.79 13.82 43.65
CA THR A 5 -8.78 13.50 42.62
C THR A 5 -8.39 14.14 41.29
N LYS A 6 -8.18 13.29 40.27
CA LYS A 6 -8.01 13.68 38.87
C LYS A 6 -9.32 14.33 38.39
N HIS A 7 -9.29 15.61 38.07
CA HIS A 7 -10.40 16.31 37.42
C HIS A 7 -10.70 15.66 36.07
N GLN A 8 -11.73 14.81 36.06
CA GLN A 8 -12.39 14.33 34.86
C GLN A 8 -13.22 15.49 34.31
N TRP A 9 -12.73 16.18 33.28
CA TRP A 9 -13.57 17.04 32.45
C TRP A 9 -14.57 16.14 31.70
N ARG A 10 -15.66 15.76 32.38
CA ARG A 10 -16.86 15.27 31.70
C ARG A 10 -17.47 16.49 31.01
N SER A 11 -17.25 16.63 29.71
CA SER A 11 -18.07 17.54 28.92
C SER A 11 -19.52 17.11 29.11
N VAL A 12 -20.35 17.98 29.66
CA VAL A 12 -21.80 17.84 29.64
C VAL A 12 -22.23 17.98 28.18
N ARG A 13 -22.21 16.88 27.42
CA ARG A 13 -22.86 16.82 26.11
C ARG A 13 -24.35 16.70 26.37
N SER A 14 -25.11 17.69 25.91
CA SER A 14 -26.56 17.57 25.78
C SER A 14 -26.90 16.30 25.00
N HIS A 15 -27.92 15.56 25.43
CA HIS A 15 -28.43 14.39 24.72
C HIS A 15 -29.22 14.84 23.48
N SER A 16 -28.52 15.30 22.43
CA SER A 16 -29.17 15.54 21.14
C SER A 16 -29.28 14.22 20.38
N HIS A 17 -30.50 13.71 20.23
CA HIS A 17 -30.79 12.55 19.38
C HIS A 17 -30.16 12.71 18.00
N LYS A 18 -29.40 11.70 17.56
CA LYS A 18 -28.66 11.75 16.30
C LYS A 18 -29.61 11.53 15.13
N ARG A 19 -29.72 12.54 14.26
CA ARG A 19 -30.56 12.51 13.07
C ARG A 19 -29.78 11.87 11.93
N VAL A 20 -30.23 10.71 11.47
CA VAL A 20 -29.47 9.85 10.55
C VAL A 20 -30.01 9.94 9.13
N LEU A 21 -29.11 10.11 8.17
CA LEU A 21 -29.36 9.85 6.76
C LEU A 21 -28.72 8.50 6.39
N ILE A 22 -29.49 7.58 5.81
CA ILE A 22 -28.98 6.26 5.41
C ILE A 22 -28.74 6.27 3.90
N ILE A 23 -27.52 5.98 3.48
CA ILE A 23 -27.19 5.85 2.04
C ILE A 23 -27.33 4.38 1.64
N GLY A 24 -28.19 4.13 0.65
CA GLY A 24 -28.64 2.80 0.22
C GLY A 24 -30.00 2.46 0.80
N ALA A 25 -31.05 2.52 -0.02
CA ALA A 25 -32.41 2.09 0.28
C ALA A 25 -32.66 0.61 -0.08
N GLY A 26 -31.60 -0.19 -0.13
CA GLY A 26 -31.68 -1.65 -0.36
C GLY A 26 -31.83 -2.45 0.94
N VAL A 27 -31.74 -3.78 0.84
CA VAL A 27 -31.95 -4.72 1.96
C VAL A 27 -31.10 -4.36 3.19
N ALA A 28 -29.84 -3.99 3.00
CA ALA A 28 -28.95 -3.63 4.10
C ALA A 28 -29.38 -2.32 4.80
N GLY A 29 -29.68 -1.27 4.05
CA GLY A 29 -30.14 -0.01 4.60
C GLY A 29 -31.49 -0.11 5.30
N THR A 30 -32.44 -0.87 4.74
CA THR A 30 -33.72 -1.17 5.39
C THR A 30 -33.51 -1.87 6.74
N ARG A 31 -32.59 -2.83 6.83
CA ARG A 31 -32.26 -3.52 8.09
C ARG A 31 -31.60 -2.61 9.11
N VAL A 32 -30.71 -1.71 8.67
CA VAL A 32 -30.12 -0.71 9.55
C VAL A 32 -31.22 0.21 10.12
N ALA A 33 -32.14 0.68 9.28
CA ALA A 33 -33.26 1.50 9.72
C ALA A 33 -34.17 0.76 10.71
N ASP A 34 -34.53 -0.50 10.41
CA ASP A 34 -35.34 -1.34 11.28
C ASP A 34 -34.70 -1.51 12.66
N GLN A 35 -33.39 -1.79 12.73
CA GLN A 35 -32.66 -1.89 14.00
C GLN A 35 -32.63 -0.59 14.80
N ILE A 36 -32.48 0.55 14.13
CA ILE A 36 -32.53 1.86 14.80
C ILE A 36 -33.93 2.09 15.37
N ILE A 37 -34.99 1.77 14.63
CA ILE A 37 -36.38 1.92 15.08
C ILE A 37 -36.70 0.97 16.24
N SER A 38 -36.28 -0.29 16.13
CA SER A 38 -36.61 -1.34 17.10
C SER A 38 -35.82 -1.23 18.40
N THR A 39 -34.66 -0.57 18.39
CA THR A 39 -33.73 -0.51 19.53
C THR A 39 -33.71 0.88 20.15
N LYS A 40 -34.64 1.15 21.07
CA LYS A 40 -34.79 2.46 21.74
C LYS A 40 -33.55 2.97 22.48
N GLU A 41 -32.61 2.08 22.80
CA GLU A 41 -31.33 2.41 23.44
C GLU A 41 -30.32 3.05 22.47
N LEU A 42 -30.52 2.89 21.16
CA LEU A 42 -29.75 3.59 20.14
C LEU A 42 -30.26 5.03 20.06
N ASP A 43 -29.40 5.99 20.40
CA ASP A 43 -29.68 7.44 20.35
C ASP A 43 -29.66 7.97 18.89
N TYR A 44 -30.39 7.30 18.01
CA TYR A 44 -30.43 7.51 16.56
C TYR A 44 -31.88 7.60 16.08
N THR A 45 -32.14 8.47 15.09
CA THR A 45 -33.44 8.62 14.44
C THR A 45 -33.25 8.67 12.93
N PRO A 46 -33.74 7.69 12.15
CA PRO A 46 -33.62 7.70 10.71
C PRO A 46 -34.56 8.75 10.13
N ILE A 47 -34.01 9.69 9.36
CA ILE A 47 -34.78 10.79 8.76
C ILE A 47 -35.09 10.54 7.29
N GLY A 48 -34.22 9.81 6.60
CA GLY A 48 -34.40 9.53 5.19
C GLY A 48 -33.36 8.57 4.64
N PHE A 49 -33.66 8.07 3.46
CA PHE A 49 -32.71 7.34 2.62
C PHE A 49 -32.21 8.23 1.47
N ILE A 50 -31.03 7.91 0.96
CA ILE A 50 -30.52 8.34 -0.34
C ILE A 50 -30.20 7.08 -1.13
N ASP A 51 -30.64 7.00 -2.38
CA ASP A 51 -30.33 5.89 -3.28
C ASP A 51 -30.29 6.45 -4.70
N ASP A 52 -29.37 5.98 -5.55
CA ASP A 52 -29.28 6.51 -6.93
C ASP A 52 -30.19 5.75 -7.90
N ASP A 53 -30.83 4.65 -7.47
CA ASP A 53 -31.80 3.93 -8.29
C ASP A 53 -33.05 4.81 -8.51
N PRO A 54 -33.36 5.22 -9.75
CA PRO A 54 -34.53 6.05 -10.04
C PRO A 54 -35.84 5.39 -9.62
N LYS A 55 -35.89 4.04 -9.58
CA LYS A 55 -37.07 3.28 -9.17
C LYS A 55 -37.39 3.41 -7.69
N LYS A 56 -36.42 3.80 -6.87
CA LYS A 56 -36.58 3.98 -5.42
C LYS A 56 -36.91 5.41 -5.03
N GLN A 57 -36.84 6.36 -5.96
CA GLN A 57 -37.21 7.75 -5.70
C GLN A 57 -38.70 7.86 -5.36
N ASN A 58 -39.04 8.80 -4.47
CA ASN A 58 -40.39 9.03 -3.96
C ASN A 58 -41.04 7.81 -3.27
N LEU A 59 -40.26 6.77 -2.93
CA LEU A 59 -40.73 5.66 -2.10
C LEU A 59 -40.56 5.99 -0.61
N GLU A 60 -41.34 5.27 0.19
CA GLU A 60 -41.25 5.26 1.65
C GLU A 60 -41.00 3.82 2.11
N ILE A 61 -39.97 3.64 2.94
CA ILE A 61 -39.52 2.33 3.44
C ILE A 61 -39.57 2.39 4.96
N LEU A 62 -40.38 1.53 5.58
CA LEU A 62 -40.61 1.53 7.03
C LEU A 62 -41.06 2.89 7.58
N GLY A 63 -41.83 3.66 6.79
CA GLY A 63 -42.26 5.01 7.19
C GLY A 63 -41.18 6.09 7.01
N ILE A 64 -40.07 5.78 6.32
CA ILE A 64 -38.94 6.69 6.09
C ILE A 64 -38.83 6.98 4.59
N PRO A 65 -38.84 8.25 4.16
CA PRO A 65 -38.80 8.61 2.75
C PRO A 65 -37.41 8.44 2.13
N VAL A 66 -37.37 8.15 0.83
CA VAL A 66 -36.17 8.33 -0.02
C VAL A 66 -36.12 9.80 -0.45
N LEU A 67 -35.11 10.54 0.03
CA LEU A 67 -35.01 11.99 -0.04
C LEU A 67 -34.23 12.52 -1.25
N GLY A 68 -33.80 11.64 -2.15
CA GLY A 68 -33.08 12.00 -3.38
C GLY A 68 -31.94 11.03 -3.72
N GLU A 69 -31.07 11.50 -4.62
CA GLU A 69 -29.87 10.80 -5.08
C GLU A 69 -28.60 11.34 -4.39
N ARG A 70 -27.43 10.77 -4.70
CA ARG A 70 -26.15 11.16 -4.05
C ARG A 70 -25.83 12.65 -4.21
N ALA A 71 -26.28 13.28 -5.30
CA ALA A 71 -26.08 14.71 -5.54
C ALA A 71 -26.82 15.58 -4.52
N ASP A 72 -27.93 15.09 -3.94
CA ASP A 72 -28.78 15.82 -3.02
C ASP A 72 -28.29 15.79 -1.57
N ILE A 73 -27.31 14.93 -1.24
CA ILE A 73 -26.84 14.69 0.14
C ILE A 73 -26.59 16.00 0.90
N LYS A 74 -25.88 16.95 0.29
CA LYS A 74 -25.56 18.24 0.95
C LYS A 74 -26.83 19.05 1.27
N ASN A 75 -27.78 19.11 0.34
CA ASN A 75 -29.03 19.85 0.52
C ASN A 75 -29.92 19.18 1.57
N VAL A 76 -30.03 17.85 1.51
CA VAL A 76 -30.80 17.04 2.45
C VAL A 76 -30.27 17.20 3.87
N ILE A 77 -28.96 17.17 4.07
CA ILE A 77 -28.35 17.35 5.38
C ILE A 77 -28.70 18.70 6.00
N ASN A 78 -28.56 19.77 5.22
CA ASN A 78 -28.82 21.13 5.71
C ASN A 78 -30.30 21.34 6.03
N ARG A 79 -31.20 20.89 5.15
CA ARG A 79 -32.66 21.05 5.34
C ARG A 79 -33.16 20.24 6.53
N ASN A 80 -32.68 19.01 6.69
CA ASN A 80 -33.17 18.07 7.67
C ASN A 80 -32.36 18.04 8.96
N LYS A 81 -31.33 18.89 9.09
CA LYS A 81 -30.42 18.95 10.25
C LYS A 81 -29.82 17.59 10.61
N ILE A 82 -29.35 16.88 9.59
CA ILE A 82 -28.73 15.55 9.76
C ILE A 82 -27.40 15.70 10.51
N THR A 83 -27.18 14.87 11.52
CA THR A 83 -25.94 14.84 12.30
C THR A 83 -25.03 13.68 11.92
N ASP A 84 -25.61 12.57 11.45
CA ASP A 84 -24.90 11.33 11.14
C ASP A 84 -25.36 10.77 9.78
N ILE A 85 -24.42 10.21 9.03
CA ILE A 85 -24.67 9.49 7.78
C ILE A 85 -24.23 8.04 7.98
N ILE A 86 -25.07 7.08 7.60
CA ILE A 86 -24.71 5.67 7.59
C ILE A 86 -24.74 5.17 6.15
N ILE A 87 -23.59 4.79 5.61
CA ILE A 87 -23.47 4.15 4.30
C ILE A 87 -23.77 2.66 4.48
N ALA A 88 -24.92 2.21 3.99
CA ALA A 88 -25.45 0.86 4.14
C ALA A 88 -25.53 0.13 2.78
N MET A 89 -24.41 0.13 2.05
CA MET A 89 -24.28 -0.46 0.72
C MET A 89 -23.16 -1.52 0.69
N PRO A 90 -23.23 -2.59 1.51
CA PRO A 90 -22.11 -3.51 1.73
C PRO A 90 -21.81 -4.46 0.55
N SER A 91 -22.63 -4.42 -0.50
CA SER A 91 -22.46 -5.20 -1.75
C SER A 91 -21.98 -4.35 -2.93
N VAL A 92 -21.78 -3.05 -2.72
CA VAL A 92 -21.36 -2.11 -3.77
C VAL A 92 -19.84 -2.08 -3.87
N HIS A 93 -19.34 -1.97 -5.09
CA HIS A 93 -17.90 -1.95 -5.35
C HIS A 93 -17.22 -0.79 -4.62
N GLN A 94 -16.01 -1.03 -4.11
CA GLN A 94 -15.33 -0.09 -3.22
C GLN A 94 -15.01 1.27 -3.89
N SER A 95 -14.90 1.33 -5.23
CA SER A 95 -14.75 2.58 -5.99
C SER A 95 -15.97 3.49 -5.85
N GLU A 96 -17.17 2.93 -5.86
CA GLU A 96 -18.42 3.67 -5.71
C GLU A 96 -18.64 4.09 -4.25
N ILE A 97 -18.27 3.23 -3.29
CA ILE A 97 -18.20 3.61 -1.87
C ILE A 97 -17.29 4.82 -1.68
N ARG A 98 -16.12 4.86 -2.32
CA ARG A 98 -15.20 6.01 -2.26
C ARG A 98 -15.87 7.30 -2.73
N GLU A 99 -16.60 7.27 -3.83
CA GLU A 99 -17.33 8.43 -4.35
C GLU A 99 -18.36 8.93 -3.34
N ILE A 100 -19.16 8.03 -2.78
CA ILE A 100 -20.17 8.35 -1.76
C ILE A 100 -19.51 8.96 -0.52
N VAL A 101 -18.42 8.35 -0.03
CA VAL A 101 -17.66 8.87 1.12
C VAL A 101 -17.13 10.28 0.84
N ASN A 102 -16.59 10.52 -0.36
CA ASN A 102 -16.08 11.83 -0.76
C ASN A 102 -17.17 12.90 -0.82
N VAL A 103 -18.39 12.55 -1.23
CA VAL A 103 -19.55 13.46 -1.16
C VAL A 103 -19.94 13.72 0.30
N CYS A 104 -20.07 12.66 1.10
CA CYS A 104 -20.47 12.74 2.50
C CYS A 104 -19.50 13.56 3.36
N LYS A 105 -18.18 13.43 3.13
CA LYS A 105 -17.13 14.15 3.88
C LYS A 105 -17.02 15.64 3.53
N LYS A 106 -17.70 16.14 2.50
CA LYS A 106 -17.84 17.59 2.24
C LYS A 106 -18.88 18.26 3.14
N THR A 107 -19.42 17.52 4.10
CA THR A 107 -20.49 17.93 5.02
C THR A 107 -19.99 17.83 6.45
N LYS A 108 -20.68 18.47 7.40
CA LYS A 108 -20.32 18.42 8.83
C LYS A 108 -20.87 17.17 9.55
N ALA A 109 -21.58 16.29 8.85
CA ALA A 109 -22.17 15.11 9.45
C ALA A 109 -21.12 14.03 9.73
N ASN A 110 -21.30 13.28 10.81
CA ASN A 110 -20.47 12.13 11.16
C ASN A 110 -20.76 10.98 10.20
N VAL A 111 -19.78 10.58 9.40
CA VAL A 111 -19.96 9.52 8.40
C VAL A 111 -19.52 8.17 8.97
N LYS A 112 -20.42 7.20 8.91
CA LYS A 112 -20.22 5.80 9.29
C LYS A 112 -20.53 4.87 8.13
N ILE A 113 -19.98 3.66 8.15
CA ILE A 113 -20.16 2.67 7.10
C ILE A 113 -20.43 1.29 7.68
N LEU A 114 -21.35 0.56 7.05
CA LEU A 114 -21.53 -0.87 7.25
C LEU A 114 -20.50 -1.63 6.40
N PRO A 115 -19.64 -2.49 6.99
CA PRO A 115 -18.60 -3.20 6.26
C PRO A 115 -19.17 -4.24 5.26
N PRO A 116 -18.36 -4.70 4.29
CA PRO A 116 -18.77 -5.72 3.31
C PRO A 116 -19.28 -7.03 3.93
N ILE A 117 -20.17 -7.70 3.20
CA ILE A 117 -20.91 -8.91 3.64
C ILE A 117 -20.00 -10.07 4.07
N GLU A 118 -18.78 -10.20 3.54
CA GLU A 118 -17.82 -11.24 3.96
C GLU A 118 -17.43 -11.17 5.44
N LYS A 119 -17.56 -10.00 6.06
CA LYS A 119 -17.34 -9.79 7.50
C LYS A 119 -18.61 -9.93 8.34
N VAL A 120 -19.78 -9.95 7.71
CA VAL A 120 -21.10 -10.08 8.34
C VAL A 120 -21.50 -11.54 8.30
N ILE A 121 -21.14 -12.30 9.33
CA ILE A 121 -21.40 -13.73 9.43
C ILE A 121 -22.91 -14.02 9.31
N LYS A 122 -23.29 -14.84 8.33
CA LYS A 122 -24.57 -15.56 8.19
C LYS A 122 -25.80 -14.83 8.75
N GLY A 123 -26.26 -13.81 8.03
CA GLY A 123 -27.67 -13.41 8.02
C GLY A 123 -28.15 -12.45 9.11
N LYS A 124 -27.31 -12.07 10.08
CA LYS A 124 -27.63 -11.04 11.08
C LYS A 124 -26.69 -9.84 10.95
N ILE A 125 -27.05 -8.88 10.10
CA ILE A 125 -26.43 -7.53 10.11
C ILE A 125 -26.70 -6.96 11.50
N SER A 126 -25.66 -6.52 12.21
CA SER A 126 -25.78 -5.92 13.54
C SER A 126 -25.38 -4.46 13.49
N PHE A 127 -26.15 -3.58 14.15
CA PHE A 127 -25.80 -2.17 14.30
C PHE A 127 -24.39 -1.96 14.90
N HIS A 128 -23.91 -2.92 15.70
CA HIS A 128 -22.55 -2.89 16.27
C HIS A 128 -21.43 -3.08 15.23
N GLU A 129 -21.73 -3.56 14.03
CA GLU A 129 -20.76 -3.69 12.93
C GLU A 129 -20.52 -2.36 12.21
N ILE A 130 -21.41 -1.38 12.41
CA ILE A 130 -21.27 -0.05 11.84
C ILE A 130 -20.08 0.64 12.50
N ARG A 131 -19.12 1.05 11.67
CA ARG A 131 -17.88 1.66 12.11
C ARG A 131 -17.68 3.03 11.46
N ASP A 132 -16.80 3.82 12.03
CA ASP A 132 -16.35 5.05 11.40
C ASP A 132 -15.58 4.74 10.10
N ILE A 133 -15.59 5.72 9.19
CA ILE A 133 -14.79 5.69 7.96
C ILE A 133 -13.31 5.56 8.34
N ASN A 134 -12.59 4.71 7.62
CA ASN A 134 -11.14 4.61 7.73
C ASN A 134 -10.46 5.10 6.44
N LEU A 135 -9.13 5.11 6.43
CA LEU A 135 -8.36 5.57 5.28
C LEU A 135 -8.54 4.69 4.03
N LYS A 136 -8.77 3.39 4.19
CA LYS A 136 -8.96 2.46 3.07
C LYS A 136 -10.27 2.74 2.34
N ASP A 137 -11.32 3.11 3.08
CA ASP A 137 -12.60 3.50 2.52
C ASP A 137 -12.50 4.80 1.69
N LEU A 138 -11.59 5.72 2.06
CA LEU A 138 -11.33 6.96 1.31
C LEU A 138 -10.59 6.73 -0.02
N ILE A 139 -9.98 5.57 -0.20
CA ILE A 139 -9.12 5.28 -1.37
C ILE A 139 -9.78 4.29 -2.31
N GLY A 140 -10.73 3.49 -1.82
CA GLY A 140 -11.59 2.68 -2.66
C GLY A 140 -11.00 1.31 -3.02
N ARG A 141 -10.17 0.72 -2.17
CA ARG A 141 -9.42 -0.53 -2.45
C ARG A 141 -9.81 -1.71 -1.56
N GLU A 142 -9.91 -2.90 -2.16
CA GLU A 142 -10.36 -4.14 -1.53
C GLU A 142 -9.21 -4.97 -0.93
N ILE A 143 -9.54 -5.89 -0.01
CA ILE A 143 -8.62 -6.88 0.51
C ILE A 143 -8.78 -8.15 -0.33
N ILE A 144 -7.75 -8.50 -1.10
CA ILE A 144 -7.77 -9.69 -1.95
C ILE A 144 -7.28 -10.90 -1.13
N GLN A 145 -8.03 -12.00 -1.16
CA GLN A 145 -7.61 -13.27 -0.54
C GLN A 145 -6.65 -14.06 -1.44
N PRO A 146 -5.75 -14.89 -0.88
CA PRO A 146 -4.91 -15.79 -1.67
C PRO A 146 -5.71 -16.70 -2.58
N THR A 147 -5.38 -16.71 -3.87
CA THR A 147 -5.98 -17.66 -4.82
C THR A 147 -5.47 -19.08 -4.55
N GLU A 148 -6.21 -20.11 -4.99
CA GLU A 148 -5.74 -21.51 -4.91
C GLU A 148 -4.43 -21.71 -5.68
N ARG A 149 -4.28 -21.04 -6.83
CA ARG A 149 -3.03 -21.03 -7.60
C ARG A 149 -1.86 -20.51 -6.75
N LEU A 150 -2.07 -19.43 -5.99
CA LEU A 150 -1.02 -18.89 -5.15
C LEU A 150 -0.63 -19.86 -4.03
N LYS A 151 -1.61 -20.55 -3.43
CA LYS A 151 -1.32 -21.59 -2.44
C LYS A 151 -0.47 -22.69 -3.03
N GLU A 152 -0.84 -23.23 -4.18
CA GLU A 152 -0.06 -24.27 -4.89
C GLU A 152 1.37 -23.80 -5.21
N TYR A 153 1.54 -22.55 -5.62
CA TYR A 153 2.84 -21.96 -5.94
C TYR A 153 3.79 -21.95 -4.73
N LEU A 154 3.29 -21.65 -3.53
CA LEU A 154 4.09 -21.49 -2.32
C LEU A 154 4.11 -22.72 -1.41
N PHE A 155 3.15 -23.64 -1.57
CA PHE A 155 3.01 -24.83 -0.75
C PHE A 155 4.27 -25.68 -0.78
N ASN A 156 4.73 -26.09 0.40
CA ASN A 156 5.93 -26.93 0.55
C ASN A 156 7.21 -26.35 -0.12
N LYS A 157 7.26 -25.03 -0.37
CA LYS A 157 8.47 -24.34 -0.86
C LYS A 157 9.33 -23.78 0.27
N CYS A 158 10.63 -23.67 0.04
CA CYS A 158 11.56 -22.97 0.90
C CYS A 158 11.61 -21.52 0.39
N VAL A 159 11.07 -20.57 1.16
CA VAL A 159 10.96 -19.17 0.73
C VAL A 159 11.91 -18.31 1.55
N LEU A 160 12.68 -17.46 0.87
CA LEU A 160 13.53 -16.44 1.49
C LEU A 160 12.94 -15.06 1.21
N ILE A 161 12.73 -14.28 2.26
CA ILE A 161 12.31 -12.87 2.16
C ILE A 161 13.42 -12.00 2.73
N THR A 162 13.96 -11.10 1.91
CA THR A 162 14.91 -10.09 2.38
C THR A 162 14.19 -8.78 2.66
N GLY A 163 14.66 -8.03 3.67
CA GLY A 163 13.93 -6.86 4.16
C GLY A 163 12.66 -7.26 4.91
N ALA A 164 12.65 -8.47 5.50
CA ALA A 164 11.46 -9.08 6.10
C ALA A 164 10.87 -8.28 7.29
N GLY A 165 11.67 -7.41 7.91
CA GLY A 165 11.20 -6.49 8.96
C GLY A 165 10.55 -5.19 8.44
N GLY A 166 10.59 -4.94 7.12
CA GLY A 166 9.99 -3.75 6.51
C GLY A 166 8.48 -3.89 6.28
N SER A 167 7.81 -2.80 5.89
CA SER A 167 6.35 -2.80 5.68
C SER A 167 5.89 -3.83 4.63
N ILE A 168 6.57 -3.89 3.47
CA ILE A 168 6.27 -4.87 2.42
C ILE A 168 6.76 -6.27 2.81
N GLY A 169 8.01 -6.38 3.29
CA GLY A 169 8.62 -7.66 3.64
C GLY A 169 7.89 -8.41 4.76
N SER A 170 7.38 -7.69 5.76
CA SER A 170 6.64 -8.31 6.86
C SER A 170 5.25 -8.78 6.44
N GLU A 171 4.58 -8.07 5.53
CA GLU A 171 3.32 -8.53 4.96
C GLU A 171 3.52 -9.70 3.99
N LEU A 172 4.59 -9.68 3.17
CA LEU A 172 5.00 -10.85 2.37
C LEU A 172 5.18 -12.07 3.28
N ALA A 173 5.85 -11.92 4.41
CA ALA A 173 6.07 -13.02 5.35
C ALA A 173 4.75 -13.58 5.91
N MET A 174 3.80 -12.71 6.24
CA MET A 174 2.48 -13.12 6.73
C MET A 174 1.67 -13.89 5.68
N GLN A 175 1.61 -13.39 4.44
CA GLN A 175 0.82 -14.01 3.38
C GLN A 175 1.48 -15.28 2.83
N VAL A 176 2.83 -15.31 2.76
CA VAL A 176 3.56 -16.53 2.42
C VAL A 176 3.33 -17.60 3.47
N ALA A 177 3.37 -17.27 4.78
CA ALA A 177 3.11 -18.23 5.84
C ALA A 177 1.70 -18.83 5.78
N GLN A 178 0.70 -18.06 5.35
CA GLN A 178 -0.68 -18.54 5.13
C GLN A 178 -0.78 -19.62 4.04
N CYS A 179 0.20 -19.69 3.13
CA CYS A 179 0.23 -20.67 2.04
C CYS A 179 1.01 -21.96 2.38
N GLU A 180 1.31 -22.19 3.66
CA GLU A 180 1.95 -23.41 4.18
C GLU A 180 3.26 -23.80 3.45
N PRO A 181 4.27 -22.90 3.44
CA PRO A 181 5.58 -23.21 2.86
C PRO A 181 6.30 -24.24 3.73
N LYS A 182 7.22 -25.00 3.13
CA LYS A 182 8.09 -25.94 3.85
C LYS A 182 8.95 -25.23 4.89
N SER A 183 9.45 -24.06 4.55
CA SER A 183 10.13 -23.18 5.48
C SER A 183 10.15 -21.75 4.98
N LEU A 184 10.12 -20.81 5.92
CA LEU A 184 10.17 -19.38 5.66
C LEU A 184 11.40 -18.76 6.34
N THR A 185 12.33 -18.26 5.55
CA THR A 185 13.53 -17.58 6.03
C THR A 185 13.34 -16.07 5.93
N LEU A 186 13.42 -15.39 7.08
CA LEU A 186 13.26 -13.94 7.22
C LEU A 186 14.63 -13.30 7.42
N LEU A 187 15.07 -12.53 6.43
CA LEU A 187 16.38 -11.90 6.42
C LEU A 187 16.26 -10.38 6.50
N GLY A 188 17.02 -9.75 7.39
CA GLY A 188 17.18 -8.30 7.41
C GLY A 188 18.13 -7.81 8.50
N HIS A 189 18.58 -6.57 8.41
CA HIS A 189 19.54 -6.00 9.37
C HIS A 189 18.89 -5.51 10.68
N GLY A 190 17.59 -5.23 10.69
CA GLY A 190 16.88 -4.70 11.86
C GLY A 190 16.44 -5.80 12.83
N GLU A 191 17.22 -6.02 13.89
CA GLU A 191 16.99 -7.06 14.91
C GLU A 191 15.54 -7.08 15.44
N ASN A 192 15.07 -5.97 16.01
CA ASN A 192 13.72 -5.88 16.58
C ASN A 192 12.64 -6.14 15.52
N SER A 193 12.82 -5.60 14.32
CA SER A 193 11.83 -5.76 13.25
C SER A 193 11.72 -7.22 12.79
N ILE A 194 12.86 -7.93 12.69
CA ILE A 194 12.90 -9.36 12.34
C ILE A 194 12.36 -10.23 13.48
N PHE A 195 12.70 -9.93 14.73
CA PHE A 195 12.16 -10.62 15.90
C PHE A 195 10.64 -10.51 15.96
N ASN A 196 10.10 -9.30 15.81
CA ASN A 196 8.66 -9.03 15.89
C ASN A 196 7.85 -9.76 14.80
N ILE A 197 8.35 -9.78 13.56
CA ILE A 197 7.66 -10.56 12.50
C ILE A 197 7.77 -12.07 12.76
N GLY A 198 8.91 -12.55 13.25
CA GLY A 198 9.07 -13.95 13.65
C GLY A 198 8.05 -14.37 14.72
N LEU A 199 7.83 -13.53 15.74
CA LEU A 199 6.84 -13.77 16.78
C LEU A 199 5.42 -13.84 16.19
N ARG A 200 5.04 -12.86 15.36
CA ARG A 200 3.72 -12.82 14.71
C ARG A 200 3.43 -14.07 13.87
N ILE A 201 4.43 -14.58 13.14
CA ILE A 201 4.28 -15.82 12.37
C ILE A 201 4.14 -17.02 13.31
N LYS A 202 4.97 -17.11 14.36
CA LYS A 202 4.87 -18.20 15.34
C LYS A 202 3.51 -18.26 16.04
N GLU A 203 2.91 -17.10 16.34
CA GLU A 203 1.59 -17.00 16.96
C GLU A 203 0.46 -17.44 16.01
N LYS A 204 0.51 -17.04 14.74
CA LYS A 204 -0.57 -17.30 13.77
C LYS A 204 -0.41 -18.61 12.99
N PHE A 205 0.82 -19.02 12.73
CA PHE A 205 1.20 -20.15 11.89
C PHE A 205 2.29 -21.00 12.58
N PRO A 206 2.01 -21.58 13.76
CA PRO A 206 3.02 -22.28 14.57
C PRO A 206 3.66 -23.51 13.88
N HIS A 207 3.02 -24.04 12.84
CA HIS A 207 3.49 -25.15 12.03
C HIS A 207 4.52 -24.74 10.96
N VAL A 208 4.61 -23.44 10.61
CA VAL A 208 5.55 -22.96 9.59
C VAL A 208 6.95 -22.86 10.18
N LYS A 209 7.89 -23.67 9.66
CA LYS A 209 9.30 -23.61 10.05
C LYS A 209 9.90 -22.26 9.66
N THR A 210 10.13 -21.41 10.65
CA THR A 210 10.61 -20.04 10.45
C THR A 210 12.08 -19.90 10.87
N ASN A 211 12.93 -19.38 9.99
CA ASN A 211 14.33 -19.09 10.27
C ASN A 211 14.56 -17.58 10.27
N LEU A 212 15.17 -17.03 11.32
CA LEU A 212 15.45 -15.59 11.44
C LEU A 212 16.94 -15.34 11.19
N ILE A 213 17.27 -14.43 10.27
CA ILE A 213 18.66 -14.10 9.91
C ILE A 213 18.87 -12.60 10.02
N ILE A 214 19.81 -12.21 10.88
CA ILE A 214 20.29 -10.83 10.96
C ILE A 214 21.55 -10.70 10.12
N THR A 215 21.45 -9.98 9.01
CA THR A 215 22.58 -9.70 8.13
C THR A 215 22.26 -8.54 7.19
N ASP A 216 23.29 -7.93 6.63
CA ASP A 216 23.17 -6.97 5.53
C ASP A 216 23.25 -7.73 4.20
N ILE A 217 22.42 -7.33 3.23
CA ILE A 217 22.44 -7.91 1.88
C ILE A 217 23.74 -7.61 1.12
N GLN A 218 24.53 -6.65 1.62
CA GLN A 218 25.87 -6.32 1.14
C GLN A 218 26.93 -7.34 1.59
N ASP A 219 26.67 -8.14 2.63
CA ASP A 219 27.62 -9.17 3.08
C ASP A 219 27.47 -10.43 2.21
N LYS A 220 28.27 -10.48 1.14
CA LYS A 220 28.28 -11.61 0.22
C LYS A 220 28.53 -12.95 0.92
N HIS A 221 29.39 -12.99 1.93
CA HIS A 221 29.74 -14.26 2.59
C HIS A 221 28.55 -14.81 3.38
N LEU A 222 27.91 -13.95 4.18
CA LEU A 222 26.74 -14.33 4.97
C LEU A 222 25.53 -14.66 4.08
N ILE A 223 25.33 -13.92 2.98
CA ILE A 223 24.30 -14.26 2.00
C ILE A 223 24.56 -15.63 1.38
N GLU A 224 25.78 -15.93 0.93
CA GLU A 224 26.10 -17.24 0.38
C GLU A 224 25.94 -18.36 1.43
N GLN A 225 26.27 -18.10 2.69
CA GLN A 225 26.04 -19.05 3.79
C GLN A 225 24.54 -19.33 3.98
N ALA A 226 23.70 -18.30 3.99
CA ALA A 226 22.25 -18.45 4.11
C ALA A 226 21.67 -19.25 2.93
N PHE A 227 22.08 -18.96 1.69
CA PHE A 227 21.63 -19.73 0.53
C PHE A 227 22.10 -21.19 0.58
N ARG A 228 23.33 -21.44 1.01
CA ARG A 228 23.88 -22.80 1.17
C ARG A 228 23.10 -23.61 2.21
N GLN A 229 22.79 -22.98 3.35
CA GLN A 229 22.12 -23.63 4.48
C GLN A 229 20.63 -23.87 4.21
N TYR A 230 19.91 -22.87 3.69
CA TYR A 230 18.45 -22.90 3.59
C TYR A 230 17.91 -23.26 2.22
N ARG A 231 18.74 -23.22 1.16
CA ARG A 231 18.41 -23.62 -0.22
C ARG A 231 17.02 -23.11 -0.66
N PRO A 232 16.83 -21.77 -0.74
CA PRO A 232 15.53 -21.23 -1.09
C PRO A 232 15.13 -21.61 -2.51
N HIS A 233 13.89 -22.07 -2.69
CA HIS A 233 13.26 -22.25 -4.00
C HIS A 233 12.81 -20.89 -4.55
N ILE A 234 12.28 -20.02 -3.69
CA ILE A 234 11.73 -18.72 -4.07
C ILE A 234 12.37 -17.63 -3.21
N VAL A 235 12.82 -16.55 -3.85
CA VAL A 235 13.37 -15.37 -3.18
C VAL A 235 12.51 -14.16 -3.48
N PHE A 236 11.98 -13.51 -2.44
CA PHE A 236 11.36 -12.19 -2.53
C PHE A 236 12.31 -11.13 -1.99
N HIS A 237 12.73 -10.20 -2.85
CA HIS A 237 13.68 -9.15 -2.49
C HIS A 237 12.98 -7.81 -2.21
N ALA A 238 12.72 -7.53 -0.92
CA ALA A 238 12.09 -6.30 -0.46
C ALA A 238 13.04 -5.39 0.36
N ALA A 239 14.31 -5.75 0.51
CA ALA A 239 15.32 -4.91 1.17
C ALA A 239 15.77 -3.78 0.24
N ALA A 240 15.47 -2.53 0.61
CA ALA A 240 15.90 -1.34 -0.12
C ALA A 240 15.88 -0.10 0.79
N HIS A 241 16.73 0.88 0.49
CA HIS A 241 16.51 2.24 0.96
C HIS A 241 15.54 2.96 0.03
N LYS A 242 14.50 3.57 0.60
CA LYS A 242 13.37 4.15 -0.17
C LYS A 242 13.15 5.66 0.01
N HIS A 243 13.75 6.28 1.01
CA HIS A 243 13.46 7.68 1.35
C HIS A 243 14.22 8.62 0.42
N VAL A 244 13.54 9.16 -0.60
CA VAL A 244 14.14 10.04 -1.62
C VAL A 244 14.99 11.15 -0.99
N PRO A 245 14.49 12.02 -0.09
CA PRO A 245 15.30 13.11 0.45
C PRO A 245 16.53 12.62 1.22
N LEU A 246 16.41 11.51 1.93
CA LEU A 246 17.53 10.94 2.70
C LEU A 246 18.57 10.34 1.77
N MET A 247 18.15 9.70 0.67
CA MET A 247 19.06 9.05 -0.29
C MET A 247 19.74 10.04 -1.23
N GLU A 248 19.16 11.22 -1.46
CA GLU A 248 19.86 12.34 -2.10
C GLU A 248 21.06 12.81 -1.27
N LEU A 249 20.95 12.75 0.07
CA LEU A 249 22.06 13.10 0.98
C LEU A 249 23.04 11.94 1.21
N ASN A 250 22.66 10.71 0.88
CA ASN A 250 23.41 9.49 1.20
C ASN A 250 23.54 8.59 -0.03
N GLU A 251 24.04 9.15 -1.14
CA GLU A 251 24.04 8.48 -2.44
C GLU A 251 24.80 7.15 -2.41
N ARG A 252 25.94 7.09 -1.72
CA ARG A 252 26.75 5.86 -1.57
C ARG A 252 25.98 4.73 -0.91
N ALA A 253 25.25 5.02 0.18
CA ALA A 253 24.46 4.04 0.88
C ALA A 253 23.31 3.51 0.01
N ALA A 254 22.67 4.40 -0.76
CA ALA A 254 21.64 4.02 -1.73
C ALA A 254 22.19 3.05 -2.77
N VAL A 255 23.37 3.36 -3.34
CA VAL A 255 24.02 2.51 -4.35
C VAL A 255 24.46 1.16 -3.76
N GLN A 256 25.15 1.15 -2.63
CA GLN A 256 25.62 -0.08 -1.98
C GLN A 256 24.46 -1.02 -1.67
N ASN A 257 23.40 -0.51 -1.03
CA ASN A 257 22.27 -1.34 -0.66
C ASN A 257 21.41 -1.74 -1.87
N ASN A 258 20.97 -0.78 -2.69
CA ASN A 258 19.97 -1.05 -3.74
C ASN A 258 20.57 -1.68 -4.99
N ILE A 259 21.83 -1.38 -5.35
CA ILE A 259 22.49 -1.95 -6.55
C ILE A 259 23.30 -3.19 -6.15
N PHE A 260 24.30 -3.03 -5.28
CA PHE A 260 25.22 -4.12 -4.97
C PHE A 260 24.57 -5.22 -4.13
N GLY A 261 23.71 -4.86 -3.17
CA GLY A 261 22.88 -5.83 -2.45
C GLY A 261 21.98 -6.67 -3.37
N THR A 262 21.32 -6.02 -4.35
CA THR A 262 20.53 -6.72 -5.38
C THR A 262 21.41 -7.66 -6.21
N LYS A 263 22.59 -7.20 -6.66
CA LYS A 263 23.56 -8.02 -7.42
C LYS A 263 24.00 -9.26 -6.64
N ILE A 264 24.34 -9.12 -5.36
CA ILE A 264 24.77 -10.23 -4.51
C ILE A 264 23.66 -11.28 -4.39
N LEU A 265 22.42 -10.85 -4.14
CA LEU A 265 21.28 -11.75 -4.01
C LEU A 265 20.94 -12.46 -5.34
N ALA A 266 21.02 -11.75 -6.47
CA ALA A 266 20.83 -12.34 -7.79
C ALA A 266 21.91 -13.38 -8.11
N GLN A 267 23.18 -13.06 -7.83
CA GLN A 267 24.30 -13.98 -7.96
C GLN A 267 24.14 -15.23 -7.10
N ALA A 268 23.74 -15.08 -5.83
CA ALA A 268 23.49 -16.20 -4.94
C ALA A 268 22.32 -17.08 -5.44
N SER A 269 21.25 -16.45 -5.93
CA SER A 269 20.09 -17.17 -6.48
C SER A 269 20.47 -18.03 -7.68
N LYS A 270 21.24 -17.46 -8.64
CA LYS A 270 21.82 -18.20 -9.76
C LYS A 270 22.75 -19.33 -9.28
N LYS A 271 23.70 -19.02 -8.38
CA LYS A 271 24.73 -19.95 -7.91
C LYS A 271 24.16 -21.17 -7.19
N PHE A 272 23.12 -20.98 -6.38
CA PHE A 272 22.54 -22.04 -5.55
C PHE A 272 21.27 -22.65 -6.13
N GLY A 273 20.84 -22.21 -7.31
CA GLY A 273 19.75 -22.81 -8.09
C GLY A 273 18.36 -22.50 -7.52
N ALA A 274 18.11 -21.25 -7.11
CA ALA A 274 16.75 -20.83 -6.79
C ALA A 274 15.86 -20.97 -8.03
N GLU A 275 14.62 -21.44 -7.86
CA GLU A 275 13.68 -21.57 -8.97
C GLU A 275 13.24 -20.18 -9.46
N ARG A 276 12.97 -19.27 -8.52
CA ARG A 276 12.40 -17.94 -8.79
C ARG A 276 12.98 -16.86 -7.91
N PHE A 277 13.12 -15.67 -8.48
CA PHE A 277 13.53 -14.45 -7.79
C PHE A 277 12.64 -13.29 -8.19
N VAL A 278 12.01 -12.64 -7.21
CA VAL A 278 11.11 -11.50 -7.42
C VAL A 278 11.70 -10.26 -6.78
N LEU A 279 12.06 -9.27 -7.61
CA LEU A 279 12.48 -7.95 -7.15
C LEU A 279 11.27 -7.04 -6.94
N ILE A 280 11.14 -6.51 -5.72
CA ILE A 280 10.18 -5.44 -5.44
C ILE A 280 10.77 -4.12 -5.95
N SER A 281 10.14 -3.53 -6.96
CA SER A 281 10.51 -2.24 -7.55
C SER A 281 9.43 -1.17 -7.31
N THR A 282 9.56 -0.01 -7.94
CA THR A 282 8.74 1.17 -7.70
C THR A 282 8.55 1.96 -9.00
N ASP A 283 7.43 2.66 -9.11
CA ASP A 283 7.19 3.71 -10.11
C ASP A 283 8.36 4.70 -10.30
N LYS A 284 9.08 5.03 -9.23
CA LYS A 284 10.24 5.96 -9.25
C LYS A 284 11.44 5.43 -10.04
N ALA A 285 11.46 4.14 -10.39
CA ALA A 285 12.47 3.58 -11.29
C ALA A 285 12.21 3.98 -12.76
N VAL A 286 11.01 4.47 -13.08
CA VAL A 286 10.62 4.93 -14.42
C VAL A 286 10.95 6.42 -14.58
N HIS A 287 11.70 6.78 -15.63
CA HIS A 287 12.30 8.11 -15.84
C HIS A 287 12.92 8.68 -14.54
N PRO A 288 13.90 8.00 -13.93
CA PRO A 288 14.35 8.33 -12.59
C PRO A 288 15.06 9.70 -12.57
N VAL A 289 14.60 10.60 -11.70
CA VAL A 289 15.18 11.95 -11.51
C VAL A 289 15.92 12.11 -10.18
N ASN A 290 15.88 11.06 -9.34
CA ASN A 290 16.50 11.02 -8.01
C ASN A 290 17.32 9.74 -7.84
N ILE A 291 18.27 9.77 -6.90
CA ILE A 291 19.23 8.69 -6.65
C ILE A 291 18.53 7.38 -6.25
N MET A 292 17.47 7.47 -5.44
CA MET A 292 16.70 6.29 -5.04
C MET A 292 16.09 5.60 -6.28
N GLY A 293 15.44 6.36 -7.16
CA GLY A 293 14.89 5.87 -8.41
C GLY A 293 15.96 5.31 -9.35
N MET A 294 17.08 6.01 -9.52
CA MET A 294 18.20 5.57 -10.36
C MET A 294 18.78 4.24 -9.88
N THR A 295 18.99 4.09 -8.58
CA THR A 295 19.51 2.84 -8.00
C THR A 295 18.53 1.68 -8.14
N LYS A 296 17.22 1.93 -8.00
CA LYS A 296 16.20 0.90 -8.28
C LYS A 296 16.16 0.51 -9.75
N ARG A 297 16.27 1.48 -10.67
CA ARG A 297 16.34 1.20 -12.12
C ARG A 297 17.54 0.33 -12.47
N ILE A 298 18.73 0.64 -11.96
CA ILE A 298 19.92 -0.20 -12.18
C ILE A 298 19.73 -1.59 -11.55
N GLY A 299 19.05 -1.67 -10.39
CA GLY A 299 18.62 -2.93 -9.80
C GLY A 299 17.74 -3.77 -10.76
N GLU A 300 16.77 -3.14 -11.45
CA GLU A 300 15.98 -3.81 -12.48
C GLU A 300 16.87 -4.35 -13.62
N MET A 301 17.80 -3.52 -14.12
CA MET A 301 18.73 -3.93 -15.18
C MET A 301 19.57 -5.15 -14.80
N ILE A 302 20.02 -5.22 -13.54
CA ILE A 302 20.76 -6.36 -13.00
C ILE A 302 19.88 -7.63 -13.04
N ILE A 303 18.62 -7.53 -12.62
CA ILE A 303 17.69 -8.66 -12.60
C ILE A 303 17.35 -9.12 -14.02
N GLN A 304 17.17 -8.18 -14.95
CA GLN A 304 16.98 -8.50 -16.38
C GLN A 304 18.20 -9.21 -16.95
N TYR A 305 19.42 -8.73 -16.67
CA TYR A 305 20.64 -9.41 -17.08
C TYR A 305 20.74 -10.84 -16.52
N TYR A 306 20.47 -11.04 -15.23
CA TYR A 306 20.52 -12.39 -14.66
C TYR A 306 19.41 -13.31 -15.16
N SER A 307 18.30 -12.77 -15.67
CA SER A 307 17.25 -13.56 -16.33
C SER A 307 17.71 -14.25 -17.61
N THR A 308 18.68 -13.68 -18.33
CA THR A 308 19.24 -14.28 -19.56
C THR A 308 20.40 -15.24 -19.27
N GLU A 309 21.01 -15.11 -18.10
CA GLU A 309 22.24 -15.80 -17.70
C GLU A 309 22.01 -16.96 -16.74
N SER A 310 20.77 -17.27 -16.38
CA SER A 310 20.42 -18.23 -15.35
C SER A 310 19.19 -19.05 -15.70
N SER A 311 19.08 -20.25 -15.14
CA SER A 311 17.83 -21.01 -15.10
C SER A 311 16.85 -20.51 -14.03
N THR A 312 17.30 -19.65 -13.10
CA THR A 312 16.43 -18.97 -12.15
C THR A 312 15.52 -18.01 -12.90
N LYS A 313 14.22 -18.11 -12.67
CA LYS A 313 13.23 -17.20 -13.25
C LYS A 313 13.22 -15.89 -12.45
N PHE A 314 13.93 -14.90 -12.98
CA PHE A 314 14.01 -13.56 -12.43
C PHE A 314 12.85 -12.70 -12.93
N SER A 315 12.13 -12.03 -12.03
CA SER A 315 11.06 -11.10 -12.38
C SER A 315 11.09 -9.84 -11.51
N ILE A 316 10.50 -8.78 -12.02
CA ILE A 316 10.42 -7.47 -11.37
C ILE A 316 8.95 -7.12 -11.19
N VAL A 317 8.59 -6.51 -10.06
CA VAL A 317 7.23 -6.00 -9.84
C VAL A 317 7.30 -4.52 -9.48
N ARG A 318 6.79 -3.65 -10.34
CA ARG A 318 6.66 -2.20 -10.13
C ARG A 318 5.27 -1.87 -9.59
N PHE A 319 5.22 -1.03 -8.57
CA PHE A 319 4.00 -0.40 -8.10
C PHE A 319 4.29 0.96 -7.47
N GLY A 320 3.23 1.73 -7.25
CA GLY A 320 3.31 3.06 -6.65
C GLY A 320 3.38 3.05 -5.13
N ASN A 321 2.75 4.04 -4.50
CA ASN A 321 2.81 4.15 -3.05
C ASN A 321 1.89 3.11 -2.38
N VAL A 322 2.31 2.65 -1.21
CA VAL A 322 1.48 1.81 -0.33
C VAL A 322 1.07 2.57 0.92
N LEU A 323 -0.17 2.35 1.34
CA LEU A 323 -0.77 3.02 2.50
C LEU A 323 -0.10 2.64 3.80
N GLU A 324 0.08 3.64 4.67
CA GLU A 324 0.62 3.49 6.03
C GLU A 324 2.00 2.83 6.11
N SER A 325 2.76 2.80 5.00
CA SER A 325 4.15 2.33 5.07
C SER A 325 5.00 3.28 5.93
N SER A 326 6.01 2.71 6.60
CA SER A 326 6.87 3.46 7.52
C SER A 326 7.48 4.69 6.84
N GLY A 327 7.38 5.85 7.50
CA GLY A 327 7.88 7.13 7.04
C GLY A 327 7.23 7.68 5.76
N SER A 328 6.03 7.21 5.40
CA SER A 328 5.23 7.79 4.31
C SER A 328 4.43 9.02 4.77
N VAL A 329 3.78 9.69 3.82
CA VAL A 329 3.04 10.95 4.05
C VAL A 329 1.90 10.81 5.06
N ILE A 330 1.21 9.66 5.09
CA ILE A 330 0.05 9.46 5.97
C ILE A 330 0.45 9.45 7.46
N PRO A 331 1.42 8.65 7.92
CA PRO A 331 1.93 8.75 9.30
C PRO A 331 2.39 10.17 9.69
N ILE A 332 3.00 10.90 8.76
CA ILE A 332 3.44 12.29 9.00
C ILE A 332 2.22 13.19 9.22
N PHE A 333 1.20 13.10 8.36
CA PHE A 333 -0.03 13.88 8.53
C PHE A 333 -0.77 13.52 9.82
N LYS A 334 -0.87 12.23 10.17
CA LYS A 334 -1.47 11.78 11.44
C LYS A 334 -0.77 12.44 12.63
N HIS A 335 0.56 12.37 12.67
CA HIS A 335 1.35 12.99 13.73
C HIS A 335 1.20 14.51 13.79
N GLN A 336 1.20 15.18 12.62
CA GLN A 336 0.97 16.62 12.53
C GLN A 336 -0.41 17.02 13.06
N ILE A 337 -1.46 16.27 12.69
CA ILE A 337 -2.83 16.49 13.16
C ILE A 337 -2.94 16.29 14.67
N GLU A 338 -2.38 15.19 15.18
CA GLU A 338 -2.36 14.88 16.61
C GLU A 338 -1.58 15.93 17.43
N SER A 339 -0.62 16.61 16.79
CA SER A 339 0.17 17.69 17.38
C SER A 339 -0.47 19.08 17.23
N GLY A 340 -1.66 19.19 16.62
CA GLY A 340 -2.37 20.46 16.42
C GLY A 340 -2.05 21.21 15.11
N GLY A 341 -1.29 20.60 14.20
CA GLY A 341 -0.92 21.18 12.91
C GLY A 341 0.28 22.13 12.95
N PRO A 342 0.59 22.80 11.81
CA PRO A 342 -0.07 22.65 10.52
C PRO A 342 0.25 21.30 9.84
N VAL A 343 -0.62 20.86 8.94
CA VAL A 343 -0.32 19.76 8.02
C VAL A 343 0.46 20.30 6.83
N THR A 344 1.61 19.71 6.53
CA THR A 344 2.51 20.21 5.47
C THR A 344 2.33 19.45 4.17
N VAL A 345 1.77 20.09 3.14
CA VAL A 345 1.61 19.51 1.80
C VAL A 345 2.68 20.09 0.88
N THR A 346 3.35 19.26 0.09
CA THR A 346 4.43 19.71 -0.79
C THR A 346 3.93 20.61 -1.94
N HIS A 347 2.86 20.21 -2.62
CA HIS A 347 2.25 21.00 -3.70
C HIS A 347 0.74 20.70 -3.80
N PRO A 348 -0.13 21.70 -4.06
CA PRO A 348 -1.59 21.50 -4.14
C PRO A 348 -2.01 20.50 -5.21
N ASP A 349 -1.29 20.46 -6.34
CA ASP A 349 -1.58 19.56 -7.47
C ASP A 349 -0.81 18.24 -7.44
N MET A 350 -0.11 17.93 -6.35
CA MET A 350 0.62 16.67 -6.26
C MET A 350 -0.35 15.48 -6.19
N VAL A 351 -0.16 14.50 -7.08
CA VAL A 351 -0.92 13.26 -7.07
C VAL A 351 -0.03 12.05 -6.85
N ARG A 352 -0.54 11.04 -6.16
CA ARG A 352 0.11 9.74 -6.01
C ARG A 352 -0.90 8.63 -6.16
N TYR A 353 -0.45 7.52 -6.71
CA TYR A 353 -1.23 6.29 -6.72
C TYR A 353 -1.05 5.55 -5.40
N PHE A 354 -2.14 5.01 -4.86
CA PHE A 354 -2.11 4.28 -3.59
C PHE A 354 -2.76 2.92 -3.70
N MET A 355 -2.14 1.97 -3.01
CA MET A 355 -2.66 0.63 -2.80
C MET A 355 -2.51 0.26 -1.32
N THR A 356 -3.30 -0.68 -0.80
CA THR A 356 -3.03 -1.19 0.55
C THR A 356 -1.79 -2.10 0.53
N ILE A 357 -1.07 -2.20 1.66
CA ILE A 357 0.08 -3.13 1.75
C ILE A 357 -0.35 -4.59 1.48
N PRO A 358 -1.45 -5.12 2.06
CA PRO A 358 -1.88 -6.49 1.79
C PRO A 358 -2.22 -6.73 0.32
N GLU A 359 -2.89 -5.78 -0.33
CA GLU A 359 -3.23 -5.87 -1.75
C GLU A 359 -1.97 -5.84 -2.65
N ALA A 360 -1.03 -4.93 -2.39
CA ALA A 360 0.21 -4.86 -3.15
C ALA A 360 1.02 -6.15 -3.02
N VAL A 361 1.11 -6.70 -1.80
CA VAL A 361 1.79 -7.97 -1.54
C VAL A 361 1.09 -9.13 -2.22
N GLN A 362 -0.23 -9.20 -2.17
CA GLN A 362 -0.99 -10.25 -2.84
C GLN A 362 -0.71 -10.24 -4.34
N LEU A 363 -0.76 -9.08 -4.99
CA LEU A 363 -0.45 -8.94 -6.42
C LEU A 363 1.02 -9.24 -6.74
N VAL A 364 1.96 -8.90 -5.86
CA VAL A 364 3.38 -9.29 -5.99
C VAL A 364 3.53 -10.82 -5.97
N LEU A 365 2.82 -11.49 -5.07
CA LEU A 365 2.85 -12.94 -4.96
C LEU A 365 2.26 -13.61 -6.22
N GLU A 366 1.12 -13.11 -6.71
CA GLU A 366 0.50 -13.56 -7.97
C GLU A 366 1.43 -13.32 -9.17
N ALA A 367 2.08 -12.16 -9.25
CA ALA A 367 3.07 -11.86 -10.29
C ALA A 367 4.26 -12.84 -10.23
N GLY A 368 4.73 -13.19 -9.02
CA GLY A 368 5.75 -14.22 -8.84
C GLY A 368 5.32 -15.62 -9.29
N ALA A 369 4.04 -15.96 -9.11
CA ALA A 369 3.43 -17.21 -9.59
C ALA A 369 3.21 -17.23 -11.12
N LEU A 370 3.15 -16.04 -11.74
CA LEU A 370 2.98 -15.83 -13.18
C LEU A 370 4.30 -15.78 -13.96
N SER A 371 5.43 -15.54 -13.30
CA SER A 371 6.67 -15.29 -14.04
C SER A 371 7.18 -16.51 -14.80
N GLU A 372 7.80 -16.31 -15.94
CA GLU A 372 8.51 -17.34 -16.70
C GLU A 372 9.99 -16.97 -16.90
N GLY A 373 10.37 -15.73 -16.54
CA GLY A 373 11.73 -15.20 -16.54
C GLY A 373 11.84 -13.95 -17.43
N GLY A 374 12.39 -12.87 -16.87
CA GLY A 374 12.66 -11.61 -17.56
C GLY A 374 11.52 -10.59 -17.52
N GLU A 375 10.35 -10.94 -16.99
CA GLU A 375 9.19 -10.04 -16.98
C GLU A 375 9.34 -8.88 -16.00
N VAL A 376 8.85 -7.71 -16.43
CA VAL A 376 8.60 -6.56 -15.57
C VAL A 376 7.09 -6.42 -15.40
N PHE A 377 6.56 -6.89 -14.29
CA PHE A 377 5.16 -6.72 -13.94
C PHE A 377 4.91 -5.32 -13.42
N VAL A 378 3.77 -4.75 -13.79
CA VAL A 378 3.28 -3.47 -13.30
C VAL A 378 1.89 -3.70 -12.73
N LEU A 379 1.69 -3.29 -11.49
CA LEU A 379 0.42 -3.45 -10.80
C LEU A 379 -0.55 -2.33 -11.18
N ASP A 380 -1.82 -2.66 -11.34
CA ASP A 380 -2.86 -1.66 -11.53
C ASP A 380 -3.10 -0.88 -10.24
N MET A 381 -2.56 0.35 -10.22
CA MET A 381 -2.68 1.27 -9.11
C MET A 381 -3.94 2.12 -9.14
N GLY A 382 -4.79 1.98 -10.17
CA GLY A 382 -6.11 2.59 -10.27
C GLY A 382 -6.02 4.11 -10.29
N GLU A 383 -7.05 4.78 -9.78
CA GLU A 383 -7.12 6.24 -9.88
C GLU A 383 -6.10 6.95 -8.96
N PRO A 384 -5.39 7.97 -9.48
CA PRO A 384 -4.48 8.77 -8.68
C PRO A 384 -5.22 9.61 -7.63
N VAL A 385 -4.59 9.82 -6.48
CA VAL A 385 -5.14 10.60 -5.37
C VAL A 385 -4.34 11.89 -5.19
N ARG A 386 -5.03 13.03 -5.16
CA ARG A 386 -4.43 14.33 -4.79
C ARG A 386 -4.03 14.32 -3.32
N ILE A 387 -2.77 14.65 -3.04
CA ILE A 387 -2.23 14.67 -1.67
C ILE A 387 -2.89 15.75 -0.81
N ASP A 388 -3.29 16.86 -1.43
CA ASP A 388 -4.07 17.91 -0.76
C ASP A 388 -5.45 17.42 -0.30
N ASP A 389 -6.18 16.69 -1.16
CA ASP A 389 -7.48 16.11 -0.80
C ASP A 389 -7.32 15.05 0.29
N LEU A 390 -6.26 14.24 0.22
CA LEU A 390 -5.91 13.29 1.27
C LEU A 390 -5.67 13.98 2.62
N ALA A 391 -4.90 15.08 2.64
CA ALA A 391 -4.66 15.87 3.86
C ALA A 391 -5.97 16.39 4.45
N LYS A 392 -6.81 17.03 3.63
CA LYS A 392 -8.13 17.55 4.04
C LYS A 392 -9.03 16.45 4.58
N ASN A 393 -9.09 15.31 3.90
CA ASN A 393 -9.92 14.19 4.33
C ASN A 393 -9.41 13.57 5.64
N LEU A 394 -8.10 13.51 5.85
CA LEU A 394 -7.53 13.00 7.09
C LEU A 394 -7.79 13.95 8.27
N ILE A 395 -7.67 15.26 8.08
CA ILE A 395 -8.04 16.26 9.09
C ILE A 395 -9.51 16.08 9.51
N ARG A 396 -10.43 15.93 8.54
CA ARG A 396 -11.85 15.63 8.81
C ARG A 396 -12.08 14.28 9.47
N LEU A 397 -11.22 13.29 9.22
CA LEU A 397 -11.29 11.98 9.86
C LEU A 397 -11.02 12.07 11.36
N TYR A 398 -10.12 12.98 11.75
CA TYR A 398 -9.81 13.28 13.15
C TYR A 398 -10.82 14.23 13.81
N GLY A 399 -11.87 14.64 13.10
CA GLY A 399 -12.93 15.48 13.64
C GLY A 399 -12.66 16.99 13.58
N TYR A 400 -11.65 17.41 12.80
CA TYR A 400 -11.27 18.81 12.62
C TYR A 400 -11.71 19.36 11.25
N GLU A 401 -11.91 20.67 11.15
CA GLU A 401 -12.18 21.37 9.90
C GLU A 401 -10.86 21.88 9.25
N PRO A 402 -10.51 21.42 8.03
CA PRO A 402 -9.30 21.85 7.34
C PRO A 402 -9.27 23.37 7.08
N GLY A 403 -8.14 24.01 7.41
CA GLY A 403 -7.95 25.45 7.25
C GLY A 403 -8.62 26.32 8.32
N VAL A 404 -9.42 25.73 9.22
CA VAL A 404 -10.03 26.42 10.36
C VAL A 404 -9.42 25.92 11.67
N ASP A 405 -9.59 24.62 11.96
CA ASP A 405 -9.04 24.00 13.17
C ASP A 405 -7.56 23.62 12.97
N ILE A 406 -7.22 23.14 11.76
CA ILE A 406 -5.86 22.72 11.39
C ILE A 406 -5.45 23.39 10.08
N PRO A 407 -4.45 24.28 10.07
CA PRO A 407 -3.94 24.89 8.85
C PRO A 407 -3.24 23.87 7.94
N ILE A 408 -3.33 24.08 6.63
CA ILE A 408 -2.52 23.37 5.61
C ILE A 408 -1.47 24.35 5.10
N GLN A 409 -0.19 23.97 5.20
CA GLN A 409 0.92 24.77 4.72
C GLN A 409 1.55 24.10 3.50
N TYR A 410 1.71 24.87 2.41
CA TYR A 410 2.41 24.40 1.23
C TYR A 410 3.91 24.64 1.34
N THR A 411 4.72 23.60 1.24
CA THR A 411 6.17 23.67 1.46
C THR A 411 7.01 23.72 0.18
N GLY A 412 6.38 23.55 -0.99
CA GLY A 412 7.08 23.42 -2.27
C GLY A 412 7.54 21.99 -2.57
N ILE A 413 7.83 21.75 -3.85
CA ILE A 413 8.36 20.48 -4.34
C ILE A 413 9.81 20.35 -3.89
N ARG A 414 10.16 19.20 -3.30
CA ARG A 414 11.53 18.93 -2.84
C ARG A 414 12.43 18.48 -4.01
N PRO A 415 13.76 18.67 -3.90
CA PRO A 415 14.69 18.17 -4.91
C PRO A 415 14.47 16.68 -5.20
N GLY A 416 14.39 16.33 -6.49
CA GLY A 416 14.20 14.95 -6.95
C GLY A 416 12.78 14.40 -6.85
N GLU A 417 11.79 15.18 -6.40
CA GLU A 417 10.38 14.78 -6.43
C GLU A 417 9.68 15.18 -7.73
N LYS A 418 8.82 14.28 -8.23
CA LYS A 418 7.93 14.58 -9.37
C LYS A 418 6.56 15.03 -8.89
N LEU A 419 5.89 15.87 -9.68
CA LEU A 419 4.49 16.21 -9.44
C LEU A 419 3.59 14.98 -9.64
N ASN A 420 3.85 14.26 -10.74
CA ASN A 420 3.15 13.04 -11.16
C ASN A 420 4.18 11.93 -11.40
N GLU A 421 3.90 10.72 -10.90
CA GLU A 421 4.69 9.53 -11.23
C GLU A 421 4.08 8.83 -12.45
N THR A 422 4.92 8.14 -13.24
CA THR A 422 4.49 7.28 -14.34
C THR A 422 4.86 5.84 -14.06
N LEU A 423 4.04 4.89 -14.54
CA LEU A 423 4.25 3.46 -14.31
C LEU A 423 4.94 2.74 -15.49
N PHE A 424 4.99 3.39 -16.65
CA PHE A 424 5.56 2.87 -17.89
C PHE A 424 6.48 3.91 -18.53
N TYR A 425 7.48 3.44 -19.26
CA TYR A 425 8.19 4.25 -20.25
C TYR A 425 7.34 4.38 -21.52
N GLU A 426 7.50 5.50 -22.24
CA GLU A 426 6.76 5.78 -23.49
C GLU A 426 6.89 4.67 -24.53
N ASN A 427 8.04 3.98 -24.54
CA ASN A 427 8.38 2.97 -25.52
C ASN A 427 8.16 1.52 -25.02
N GLU A 428 7.72 1.32 -23.77
CA GLU A 428 7.41 -0.02 -23.25
C GLU A 428 6.11 -0.54 -23.87
N LYS A 429 6.12 -1.76 -24.43
CA LYS A 429 4.89 -2.42 -24.87
C LYS A 429 4.19 -3.04 -23.65
N ILE A 430 2.91 -2.76 -23.50
CA ILE A 430 2.10 -3.31 -22.40
C ILE A 430 1.42 -4.60 -22.89
N GLY A 431 1.72 -5.71 -22.23
CA GLY A 431 1.09 -7.01 -22.46
C GLY A 431 0.13 -7.38 -21.32
N PRO A 432 -1.00 -8.03 -21.60
CA PRO A 432 -1.92 -8.50 -20.57
C PRO A 432 -1.31 -9.70 -19.82
N THR A 433 -1.80 -9.96 -18.61
CA THR A 433 -1.62 -11.24 -17.92
C THR A 433 -2.98 -11.91 -17.67
N PRO A 434 -3.02 -13.19 -17.29
CA PRO A 434 -4.25 -13.82 -16.80
C PRO A 434 -4.89 -13.13 -15.59
N HIS A 435 -4.15 -12.27 -14.86
CA HIS A 435 -4.66 -11.54 -13.71
C HIS A 435 -5.02 -10.10 -14.13
N PRO A 436 -6.27 -9.62 -13.91
CA PRO A 436 -6.75 -8.34 -14.44
C PRO A 436 -5.98 -7.12 -13.92
N ASN A 437 -5.50 -7.18 -12.67
CA ASN A 437 -4.77 -6.07 -12.04
C ASN A 437 -3.23 -6.15 -12.21
N ILE A 438 -2.74 -7.01 -13.11
CA ILE A 438 -1.31 -7.19 -13.37
C ILE A 438 -1.09 -7.16 -14.87
N VAL A 439 -0.21 -6.27 -15.32
CA VAL A 439 0.24 -6.21 -16.71
C VAL A 439 1.75 -6.41 -16.79
N ILE A 440 2.25 -6.79 -17.96
CA ILE A 440 3.69 -6.91 -18.23
C ILE A 440 4.13 -5.70 -19.06
N ALA A 441 5.16 -5.01 -18.59
CA ALA A 441 5.94 -4.10 -19.41
C ALA A 441 7.04 -4.90 -20.13
N ILE A 442 6.89 -5.06 -21.44
CA ILE A 442 7.85 -5.79 -22.27
C ILE A 442 9.01 -4.83 -22.58
N PRO A 443 10.24 -5.15 -22.13
CA PRO A 443 11.41 -4.35 -22.48
C PRO A 443 11.68 -4.42 -23.98
N LEU A 444 12.08 -3.32 -24.61
CA LEU A 444 12.44 -3.29 -26.03
C LEU A 444 13.72 -4.07 -26.33
N ASN A 445 14.65 -4.13 -25.36
CA ASN A 445 15.91 -4.82 -25.53
C ASN A 445 16.38 -5.44 -24.19
N ASN A 446 16.58 -6.75 -24.17
CA ASN A 446 17.07 -7.49 -23.00
C ASN A 446 18.60 -7.57 -22.96
N GLN A 447 19.29 -7.13 -24.01
CA GLN A 447 20.74 -7.10 -24.03
C GLN A 447 21.21 -5.77 -23.47
N VAL A 448 21.98 -5.84 -22.39
CA VAL A 448 22.75 -4.69 -21.91
C VAL A 448 24.23 -5.04 -22.08
N PRO A 449 24.78 -4.90 -23.30
CA PRO A 449 26.22 -4.99 -23.50
C PRO A 449 26.89 -4.06 -22.47
N HIS A 450 27.90 -4.57 -21.78
CA HIS A 450 28.71 -3.82 -20.81
C HIS A 450 28.05 -3.47 -19.46
N LEU A 451 26.83 -3.93 -19.11
CA LEU A 451 26.24 -3.63 -17.79
C LEU A 451 27.15 -4.01 -16.62
N LEU A 452 27.70 -5.23 -16.65
CA LEU A 452 28.60 -5.69 -15.60
C LEU A 452 29.88 -4.85 -15.52
N MET A 453 30.43 -4.45 -16.68
CA MET A 453 31.61 -3.60 -16.75
C MET A 453 31.33 -2.22 -16.16
N ASN A 454 30.17 -1.63 -16.46
CA ASN A 454 29.76 -0.35 -15.89
C ASN A 454 29.51 -0.44 -14.38
N ILE A 455 28.94 -1.55 -13.90
CA ILE A 455 28.77 -1.78 -12.46
C ILE A 455 30.13 -1.95 -11.76
N GLU A 456 31.09 -2.63 -12.38
CA GLU A 456 32.46 -2.74 -11.85
C GLU A 456 33.17 -1.39 -11.82
N GLN A 457 32.98 -0.54 -12.84
CA GLN A 457 33.47 0.83 -12.83
C GLN A 457 32.84 1.63 -11.69
N LEU A 458 31.52 1.54 -11.51
CA LEU A 458 30.82 2.17 -10.39
C LEU A 458 31.38 1.71 -9.03
N GLU A 459 31.67 0.42 -8.87
CA GLU A 459 32.26 -0.14 -7.66
C GLU A 459 33.65 0.47 -7.37
N ARG A 460 34.49 0.59 -8.39
CA ARG A 460 35.81 1.24 -8.27
C ARG A 460 35.69 2.72 -7.92
N THR A 461 34.73 3.44 -8.50
CA THR A 461 34.50 4.86 -8.16
C THR A 461 34.03 5.03 -6.73
N LEU A 462 33.20 4.13 -6.19
CA LEU A 462 32.76 4.20 -4.79
C LEU A 462 33.91 4.06 -3.79
N LEU A 463 34.94 3.29 -4.14
CA LEU A 463 36.16 3.14 -3.33
C LEU A 463 37.03 4.41 -3.36
N GLN A 464 36.82 5.30 -4.34
CA GLN A 464 37.54 6.58 -4.44
C GLN A 464 36.70 7.68 -3.77
N SER A 465 37.26 8.31 -2.72
CA SER A 465 36.52 9.20 -1.82
C SER A 465 35.92 10.47 -2.45
N SER A 466 36.22 10.82 -3.71
CA SER A 466 35.90 12.12 -4.31
C SER A 466 35.05 12.10 -5.59
N GLY A 467 34.60 10.94 -6.09
CA GLY A 467 33.82 10.87 -7.33
C GLY A 467 32.35 11.28 -7.19
N ASN A 468 31.83 12.07 -8.13
CA ASN A 468 30.40 12.34 -8.27
C ASN A 468 29.71 11.09 -8.86
N ILE A 469 28.74 10.51 -8.14
CA ILE A 469 28.11 9.24 -8.50
C ILE A 469 27.01 9.42 -9.53
N ARG A 470 26.28 10.54 -9.46
CA ARG A 470 25.10 10.80 -10.31
C ARG A 470 25.38 10.72 -11.81
N PRO A 471 26.46 11.32 -12.37
CA PRO A 471 26.77 11.20 -13.80
C PRO A 471 26.95 9.74 -14.24
N ILE A 472 27.59 8.91 -13.41
CA ILE A 472 27.81 7.49 -13.72
C ILE A 472 26.49 6.72 -13.71
N LEU A 473 25.61 6.99 -12.74
CA LEU A 473 24.28 6.38 -12.71
C LEU A 473 23.46 6.78 -13.95
N MET A 474 23.53 8.05 -14.35
CA MET A 474 22.84 8.55 -15.54
C MET A 474 23.38 7.90 -16.82
N GLU A 475 24.70 7.80 -16.96
CA GLU A 475 25.36 7.15 -18.10
C GLU A 475 24.93 5.68 -18.23
N ILE A 476 24.90 4.93 -17.11
CA ILE A 476 24.43 3.54 -17.10
C ILE A 476 22.98 3.44 -17.59
N ILE A 477 22.11 4.36 -17.17
CA ILE A 477 20.69 4.34 -17.53
C ILE A 477 20.46 4.81 -18.97
N GLN A 478 21.17 5.86 -19.43
CA GLN A 478 21.02 6.43 -20.77
C GLN A 478 21.52 5.49 -21.86
N ASN A 479 22.64 4.80 -21.63
CA ASN A 479 23.17 3.79 -22.55
C ASN A 479 22.19 2.64 -22.85
N GLN A 480 21.10 2.52 -22.08
CA GLN A 480 20.02 1.56 -22.30
C GLN A 480 18.78 2.16 -22.99
N LEU A 481 18.57 3.48 -22.92
CA LEU A 481 17.39 4.14 -23.51
C LEU A 481 17.63 4.59 -24.95
N GLU A 482 18.89 4.73 -25.37
CA GLU A 482 19.28 5.16 -26.72
C GLU A 482 19.39 4.02 -27.75
N PHE A 483 19.11 2.78 -27.34
CA PHE A 483 19.05 1.58 -28.19
C PHE A 483 17.74 0.83 -27.98
#